data_AF-A0A942V9I0-F1
#
_entry.id   AF-A0A942V9I0-F1
#
_cell.length_a   1.000
_cell.length_b   1.000
_cell.length_c   1.000
_cell.angle_alpha   90.00
_cell.angle_beta   90.00
_cell.angle_gamma   90.00
#
_symmetry.space_group_name_H-M   'P 1'
#
loop_
_entity.id
_entity.type
_entity.pdbx_description
1 polymer ?
#
loop_
_entity_poly.entity_id
_entity_poly.type
_entity_poly.pdbx_seq_one_letter_code
_entity_poly.pdbx_strand_id
1 'polypeptide(L)'
;MKYAKILENGILEYAPRDIPGVSNWIEDETAVLAAGYLSVAEVETPEGQYISGYAVENGQIIPVFTPLPEPTYDELRRRAYPAIEEQLDMLYWDKVNDTDNWPQTIAAIKAAYPKPAPEETPIPEEVENG
;
A
#
# COMPACT_ATOMS: atom_id res chain seq x y z
N MET A 1 -15.11 -3.01 -18.43
CA MET A 1 -14.95 -3.97 -19.55
C MET A 1 -15.03 -5.34 -18.93
N LYS A 2 -15.93 -6.21 -19.41
CA LYS A 2 -16.31 -7.45 -18.71
C LYS A 2 -15.27 -8.58 -18.81
N TYR A 3 -14.48 -8.60 -19.88
CA TYR A 3 -13.58 -9.69 -20.20
C TYR A 3 -12.16 -9.20 -20.52
N ALA A 4 -11.15 -9.95 -20.10
CA ALA A 4 -9.73 -9.63 -20.33
C ALA A 4 -8.85 -10.90 -20.40
N LYS A 5 -7.60 -10.72 -20.83
CA LYS A 5 -6.50 -11.69 -20.71
C LYS A 5 -5.44 -11.10 -19.79
N ILE A 6 -4.76 -11.94 -19.02
CA ILE A 6 -3.54 -11.55 -18.30
C ILE A 6 -2.37 -11.82 -19.25
N LEU A 7 -1.63 -10.77 -19.61
CA LEU A 7 -0.41 -10.87 -20.40
C LEU A 7 0.76 -11.41 -19.55
N GLU A 8 1.86 -11.84 -20.18
CA GLU A 8 3.03 -12.38 -19.47
C GLU A 8 3.64 -11.39 -18.45
N ASN A 9 3.46 -10.09 -18.67
CA ASN A 9 3.90 -9.04 -17.76
C ASN A 9 2.89 -8.72 -16.63
N GLY A 10 1.80 -9.47 -16.52
CA GLY A 10 0.76 -9.29 -15.50
C GLY A 10 -0.28 -8.21 -15.81
N ILE A 11 -0.20 -7.54 -16.97
CA ILE A 11 -1.15 -6.49 -17.38
C ILE A 11 -2.40 -7.12 -18.00
N LEU A 12 -3.57 -6.50 -17.78
CA LEU A 12 -4.80 -6.89 -18.44
C LEU A 12 -4.87 -6.35 -19.87
N GLU A 13 -5.10 -7.25 -20.83
CA GLU A 13 -5.58 -6.91 -22.16
C GLU A 13 -7.09 -7.13 -22.23
N TYR A 14 -7.85 -6.04 -22.26
CA TYR A 14 -9.31 -6.13 -22.33
C TYR A 14 -9.79 -6.57 -23.72
N ALA A 15 -10.86 -7.36 -23.74
CA ALA A 15 -11.51 -7.77 -24.97
C ALA A 15 -12.04 -6.55 -25.75
N PRO A 16 -11.87 -6.51 -27.09
CA PRO A 16 -12.42 -5.44 -27.90
C PRO A 16 -13.96 -5.51 -27.91
N ARG A 17 -14.62 -4.35 -28.01
CA ARG A 17 -16.09 -4.30 -28.09
C ARG A 17 -16.61 -4.94 -29.38
N ASP A 18 -15.94 -4.66 -30.49
CA ASP A 18 -16.30 -5.07 -31.85
C ASP A 18 -15.09 -5.75 -32.50
N ILE A 19 -15.36 -6.72 -33.38
CA ILE A 19 -14.35 -7.33 -34.26
C ILE A 19 -14.79 -7.18 -35.72
N PRO A 20 -13.90 -7.38 -36.72
CA PRO A 20 -14.28 -7.26 -38.12
C PRO A 20 -15.52 -8.10 -38.47
N GLY A 21 -16.60 -7.42 -38.86
CA GLY A 21 -17.87 -8.06 -39.25
C GLY A 21 -18.82 -8.43 -38.11
N VAL A 22 -18.45 -8.23 -36.84
CA VAL A 22 -19.32 -8.52 -35.68
C VAL A 22 -19.29 -7.34 -34.69
N SER A 23 -20.41 -6.62 -34.61
CA SER A 23 -20.57 -5.56 -33.61
C SER A 23 -21.03 -6.12 -32.26
N ASN A 24 -20.59 -5.49 -31.17
CA ASN A 24 -20.83 -5.92 -29.79
C ASN A 24 -20.41 -7.37 -29.53
N TRP A 25 -19.36 -7.83 -30.21
CA TRP A 25 -18.80 -9.17 -30.04
C TRP A 25 -18.49 -9.51 -28.58
N ILE A 26 -18.12 -8.51 -27.78
CA ILE A 26 -17.87 -8.66 -26.34
C ILE A 26 -19.08 -9.16 -25.52
N GLU A 27 -20.31 -9.02 -26.03
CA GLU A 27 -21.51 -9.52 -25.36
C GLU A 27 -21.79 -11.00 -25.69
N ASP A 28 -21.09 -11.60 -26.66
CA ASP A 28 -21.13 -13.04 -26.95
C ASP A 28 -20.10 -13.77 -26.06
N GLU A 29 -20.54 -14.15 -24.86
CA GLU A 29 -19.70 -14.83 -23.87
C GLU A 29 -19.03 -16.10 -24.44
N THR A 30 -19.73 -16.88 -25.25
CA THR A 30 -19.17 -18.12 -25.81
C THR A 30 -18.02 -17.81 -26.75
N ALA A 31 -18.17 -16.82 -27.62
CA ALA A 31 -17.12 -16.41 -28.54
C ALA A 31 -15.92 -15.77 -27.81
N VAL A 32 -16.19 -14.96 -26.78
CA VAL A 32 -15.16 -14.28 -25.98
C VAL A 32 -14.33 -15.28 -25.18
N LEU A 33 -14.98 -16.24 -24.52
CA LEU A 33 -14.31 -17.34 -23.82
C LEU A 33 -13.53 -18.25 -24.79
N ALA A 34 -14.10 -18.56 -25.96
CA ALA A 34 -13.42 -19.35 -26.99
C ALA A 34 -12.17 -18.64 -27.57
N ALA A 35 -12.16 -17.31 -27.60
CA ALA A 35 -11.00 -16.50 -27.96
C ALA A 35 -9.98 -16.38 -26.81
N GLY A 36 -10.25 -16.99 -25.64
CA GLY A 36 -9.37 -17.06 -24.49
C GLY A 36 -9.43 -15.87 -23.54
N TYR A 37 -10.43 -14.99 -23.67
CA TYR A 37 -10.67 -13.95 -22.67
C TYR A 37 -11.46 -14.55 -21.50
N LEU A 38 -11.21 -14.07 -20.28
CA LEU A 38 -11.89 -14.50 -19.05
C LEU A 38 -12.66 -13.33 -18.46
N SER A 39 -13.72 -13.61 -17.70
CA SER A 39 -14.46 -12.55 -17.01
C SER A 39 -13.59 -11.88 -15.95
N VAL A 40 -13.76 -10.58 -15.74
CA VAL A 40 -13.03 -9.82 -14.71
C VAL A 40 -13.96 -9.58 -13.54
N ALA A 41 -13.55 -9.97 -12.34
CA ALA A 41 -14.32 -9.71 -11.13
C ALA A 41 -14.32 -8.20 -10.81
N GLU A 42 -15.50 -7.65 -10.61
CA GLU A 42 -15.69 -6.27 -10.13
C GLU A 42 -15.72 -6.30 -8.60
N VAL A 43 -14.55 -6.15 -7.99
CA VAL A 43 -14.38 -6.15 -6.53
C VAL A 43 -13.84 -4.79 -6.11
N GLU A 44 -14.48 -4.16 -5.13
CA GLU A 44 -13.96 -2.93 -4.53
C GLU A 44 -12.65 -3.23 -3.80
N THR A 45 -11.67 -2.33 -3.91
CA THR A 45 -10.40 -2.49 -3.21
C THR A 45 -10.65 -2.33 -1.70
N PRO A 46 -10.28 -3.32 -0.87
CA PRO A 46 -10.41 -3.19 0.58
C PRO A 46 -9.64 -1.97 1.12
N GLU A 47 -10.15 -1.35 2.18
CA GLU A 47 -9.47 -0.23 2.84
C GLU A 47 -8.06 -0.64 3.29
N GLY A 48 -7.08 0.24 3.07
CA GLY A 48 -5.69 -0.02 3.44
C GLY A 48 -4.95 -0.98 2.50
N GLN A 49 -5.52 -1.34 1.33
CA GLN A 49 -4.88 -2.22 0.35
C GLN A 49 -4.83 -1.59 -1.03
N TYR A 50 -3.99 -2.13 -1.91
CA TYR A 50 -3.93 -1.76 -3.32
C TYR A 50 -3.88 -3.01 -4.21
N ILE A 51 -4.32 -2.87 -5.46
CA ILE A 51 -4.22 -3.94 -6.46
C ILE A 51 -2.75 -4.04 -6.89
N SER A 52 -2.10 -5.16 -6.57
CA SER A 52 -0.72 -5.45 -6.96
C SER A 52 -0.61 -6.29 -8.23
N GLY A 53 -1.73 -6.84 -8.70
CA GLY A 53 -1.80 -7.65 -9.91
C GLY A 53 -3.14 -8.35 -10.05
N TYR A 54 -3.18 -9.37 -10.91
CA TYR A 54 -4.36 -10.17 -11.18
C TYR A 54 -4.00 -11.66 -11.21
N ALA A 55 -4.94 -12.50 -10.78
CA ALA A 55 -4.83 -13.94 -10.82
C ALA A 55 -6.08 -14.55 -11.47
N VAL A 56 -5.98 -15.79 -11.94
CA VAL A 56 -7.14 -16.54 -12.43
C VAL A 56 -7.58 -17.53 -11.35
N GLU A 57 -8.80 -17.35 -10.84
CA GLU A 57 -9.44 -18.29 -9.94
C GLU A 57 -10.81 -18.70 -10.50
N ASN A 58 -11.08 -20.00 -10.58
CA ASN A 58 -12.34 -20.56 -11.07
C ASN A 58 -12.77 -20.02 -12.46
N GLY A 59 -11.81 -19.75 -13.35
CA GLY A 59 -12.08 -19.22 -14.69
C GLY A 59 -12.41 -17.71 -14.74
N GLN A 60 -12.23 -17.00 -13.63
CA GLN A 60 -12.41 -15.55 -13.52
C GLN A 60 -11.09 -14.89 -13.14
N ILE A 61 -10.85 -13.72 -13.71
CA ILE A 61 -9.73 -12.85 -13.34
C ILE A 61 -10.13 -12.09 -12.07
N ILE A 62 -9.38 -12.30 -10.99
CA ILE A 62 -9.57 -11.61 -9.72
C ILE A 62 -8.38 -10.67 -9.44
N PRO A 63 -8.60 -9.50 -8.84
CA PRO A 63 -7.51 -8.64 -8.37
C PRO A 63 -6.79 -9.29 -7.19
N VAL A 64 -5.47 -9.21 -7.20
CA VAL A 64 -4.61 -9.56 -6.04
C VAL A 64 -4.39 -8.28 -5.26
N PHE A 65 -4.75 -8.30 -3.97
CA PHE A 65 -4.59 -7.16 -3.08
C PHE A 65 -3.35 -7.32 -2.20
N THR A 66 -2.61 -6.23 -2.04
CA THR A 66 -1.47 -6.13 -1.12
C THR A 66 -1.75 -5.03 -0.10
N PRO A 67 -1.45 -5.23 1.21
CA PRO A 67 -1.59 -4.17 2.20
C PRO A 67 -0.68 -2.99 1.87
N LEU A 68 -1.19 -1.78 2.07
CA LEU A 68 -0.35 -0.60 2.09
C LEU A 68 0.70 -0.76 3.20
N PRO A 69 1.96 -0.37 2.96
CA PRO A 69 2.97 -0.43 3.99
C PRO A 69 2.54 0.45 5.18
N GLU A 70 2.67 -0.10 6.38
CA GLU A 70 2.47 0.69 7.60
C GLU A 70 3.46 1.86 7.63
N PRO A 71 3.03 3.07 8.03
CA PRO A 71 3.91 4.22 8.07
C PRO A 71 5.04 4.00 9.09
N THR A 72 6.23 4.46 8.73
CA THR A 72 7.40 4.35 9.62
C THR A 72 7.27 5.28 10.83
N TYR A 73 8.05 5.03 11.88
CA TYR A 73 8.02 5.90 13.08
C TYR A 73 8.36 7.37 12.75
N ASP A 74 9.23 7.62 11.76
CA ASP A 74 9.59 8.97 11.34
C ASP A 74 8.50 9.63 10.50
N GLU A 75 7.72 8.89 9.70
CA GLU A 75 6.51 9.39 9.06
C GLU A 75 5.44 9.77 10.08
N LEU A 76 5.21 8.89 11.06
CA LEU A 76 4.25 9.15 12.14
C LEU A 76 4.63 10.39 12.95
N ARG A 77 5.90 10.53 13.34
CA ARG A 77 6.38 11.74 14.05
C ARG A 77 6.26 12.99 13.19
N ARG A 78 6.62 12.94 11.91
CA ARG A 78 6.48 14.08 11.00
C ARG A 78 5.04 14.56 10.88
N ARG A 79 4.08 13.63 10.85
CA ARG A 79 2.64 13.96 10.84
C ARG A 79 2.15 14.53 12.17
N ALA A 80 2.74 14.10 13.28
CA ALA A 80 2.32 14.50 14.62
C ALA A 80 2.98 15.79 15.13
N TYR A 81 4.13 16.20 14.56
CA TYR A 81 4.76 17.45 14.95
C TYR A 81 3.87 18.65 14.63
N PRO A 82 3.79 19.65 15.54
CA PRO A 82 3.17 20.93 15.22
C PRO A 82 3.88 21.61 14.05
N ALA A 83 3.24 22.63 13.48
CA ALA A 83 3.87 23.45 12.45
C ALA A 83 5.19 24.05 12.96
N ILE A 84 6.15 24.28 12.05
CA ILE A 84 7.48 24.75 12.45
C ILE A 84 7.42 26.13 13.11
N GLU A 85 6.51 26.99 12.69
CA GLU A 85 6.29 28.33 13.25
C GLU A 85 5.85 28.22 14.71
N GLU A 86 4.89 27.33 15.00
CA GLU A 86 4.40 27.08 16.37
C GLU A 86 5.52 26.50 17.25
N GLN A 87 6.35 25.60 16.69
CA GLN A 87 7.51 25.08 17.42
C GLN A 87 8.52 26.19 17.76
N LEU A 88 8.78 27.11 16.84
CA LEU A 88 9.68 28.24 17.07
C LEU A 88 9.11 29.22 18.11
N ASP A 89 7.80 29.48 18.07
CA ASP A 89 7.12 30.31 19.06
C ASP A 89 7.15 29.69 20.46
N MET A 90 6.92 28.38 20.58
CA MET A 90 7.06 27.65 21.85
C MET A 90 8.50 27.74 22.39
N LEU A 91 9.50 27.54 21.54
CA LEU A 91 10.92 27.67 21.93
C LEU A 91 11.25 29.07 22.45
N TYR A 92 10.75 30.11 21.78
CA TYR A 92 10.93 31.48 22.22
C TYR A 92 10.22 31.72 23.56
N TRP A 93 8.98 31.27 23.68
CA TRP A 93 8.16 31.39 24.89
C TRP A 93 8.81 30.71 26.10
N ASP A 94 9.28 29.48 25.94
CA ASP A 94 9.99 28.71 26.96
C ASP A 94 11.23 29.47 27.45
N LYS A 95 11.97 30.09 26.52
CA LYS A 95 13.17 30.88 26.85
C LYS A 95 12.85 32.15 27.66
N VAL A 96 11.73 32.82 27.40
CA VAL A 96 11.41 34.11 28.05
C VAL A 96 10.57 33.96 29.32
N ASN A 97 9.85 32.84 29.48
CA ASN A 97 8.92 32.61 30.60
C ASN A 97 9.31 31.46 31.53
N ASP A 98 10.47 30.82 31.32
CA ASP A 98 10.94 29.68 32.12
C ASP A 98 9.91 28.51 32.14
N THR A 99 9.41 28.18 30.95
CA THR A 99 8.49 27.05 30.72
C THR A 99 9.15 25.95 29.90
N ASP A 100 8.52 24.78 29.81
CA ASP A 100 9.03 23.60 29.11
C ASP A 100 8.01 23.00 28.12
N ASN A 101 7.20 23.85 27.48
CA ASN A 101 6.13 23.42 26.58
C ASN A 101 6.67 22.68 25.34
N TRP A 102 7.70 23.23 24.70
CA TRP A 102 8.33 22.61 23.53
C TRP A 102 8.93 21.23 23.85
N PRO A 103 9.82 21.08 24.86
CA PRO A 103 10.40 19.77 25.16
C PRO A 103 9.36 18.74 25.61
N GLN A 104 8.32 19.14 26.36
CA GLN A 104 7.21 18.25 26.72
C GLN A 104 6.44 17.77 25.48
N THR A 105 6.13 18.67 24.55
CA THR A 105 5.43 18.34 23.30
C THR A 105 6.23 17.34 22.46
N ILE A 106 7.53 17.60 22.27
CA ILE A 106 8.42 16.71 21.53
C ILE A 106 8.56 15.35 22.23
N ALA A 107 8.66 15.33 23.56
CA ALA A 107 8.76 14.10 24.34
C ALA A 107 7.49 13.24 24.19
N ALA A 108 6.30 13.85 24.29
CA ALA A 108 5.02 13.17 24.11
C ALA A 108 4.91 12.50 22.73
N ILE A 109 5.28 13.20 21.66
CA ILE A 109 5.26 12.66 20.29
C ILE A 109 6.26 11.51 20.14
N LYS A 110 7.46 11.63 20.71
CA LYS A 110 8.46 10.57 20.66
C LYS A 110 8.07 9.34 21.48
N ALA A 111 7.33 9.53 22.57
CA ALA A 111 6.78 8.46 23.38
C ALA A 111 5.62 7.74 22.68
N ALA A 112 4.74 8.48 21.98
CA ALA A 112 3.66 7.91 21.19
C ALA A 112 4.16 7.11 19.98
N TYR A 113 5.27 7.55 19.36
CA TYR A 113 5.88 6.91 18.21
C TYR A 113 7.36 6.60 18.47
N PRO A 114 7.69 5.56 19.26
CA PRO A 114 9.07 5.25 19.62
C PRO A 114 9.90 4.86 18.40
N LYS A 115 11.21 5.15 18.46
CA LYS A 115 12.14 4.58 17.48
C LYS A 115 12.25 3.08 17.79
N PRO A 116 12.17 2.17 16.80
CA PRO A 116 12.43 0.76 17.04
C PRO A 116 13.82 0.58 17.66
N ALA A 117 13.95 -0.38 18.57
CA ALA A 117 15.25 -0.78 19.07
C ALA A 117 16.11 -1.23 17.86
N PRO A 118 17.44 -0.99 17.88
CA PRO A 118 18.30 -1.63 16.90
C PRO A 118 18.01 -3.13 16.95
N GLU A 119 17.66 -3.73 15.82
CA GLU A 119 17.43 -5.17 15.73
C GLU A 119 18.64 -5.87 16.34
N GLU A 120 18.42 -6.62 17.43
CA GLU A 120 19.43 -7.51 17.98
C GLU A 120 19.70 -8.54 16.88
N THR A 121 20.75 -8.30 16.09
CA THR A 121 21.25 -9.30 15.14
C THR A 121 21.48 -10.58 15.94
N PRO A 122 20.90 -11.73 15.55
CA PRO A 122 21.19 -12.99 16.21
C PRO A 122 22.70 -13.17 16.21
N ILE A 123 23.30 -13.19 17.39
CA ILE A 123 24.71 -13.52 17.55
C ILE A 123 24.83 -14.95 17.00
N PRO A 124 25.64 -15.22 15.97
CA PRO A 124 25.88 -16.59 15.56
C PRO A 124 26.39 -17.34 16.79
N GLU A 125 25.71 -18.40 17.21
CA GLU A 125 26.23 -19.30 18.23
C GLU A 125 27.63 -19.72 17.78
N GLU A 126 28.66 -19.29 18.52
CA GLU A 126 30.00 -19.83 18.36
C GLU A 126 29.88 -21.33 18.59
N VAL A 127 29.92 -22.10 17.50
CA VAL A 127 30.13 -23.54 17.55
C VAL A 127 31.51 -23.77 18.17
N GLU A 128 31.49 -23.94 19.49
CA GLU A 128 32.61 -24.42 20.30
C GLU A 128 32.98 -25.81 19.78
N ASN A 129 33.93 -25.86 18.84
CA ASN A 129 34.54 -27.11 18.40
C ASN A 129 35.45 -27.62 19.52
N GLY A 130 34.90 -28.50 20.36
CA GLY A 130 35.62 -29.40 21.26
C GLY A 130 35.82 -30.78 20.65
#